data_AF-A0A7W1TGH8-F1
#
_entry.id   AF-A0A7W1TGH8-F1
#
_cell.length_a   1.000
_cell.length_b   1.000
_cell.length_c   1.000
_cell.angle_alpha   90.00
_cell.angle_beta   90.00
_cell.angle_gamma   90.00
#
_symmetry.space_group_name_H-M   'P 1'
#
loop_
_entity.id
_entity.type
_entity.pdbx_description
1 polymer ?
#
loop_
_entity_poly.entity_id
_entity_poly.type
_entity_poly.pdbx_seq_one_letter_code
_entity_poly.pdbx_strand_id
1 'polypeptide(L)' 'MRTLRLATRSSPLALWQARHVAAGLRRAHPGLRVELVLTTSSGDGDH' A
#
# COMPACT_ATOMS: atom_id res chain seq x y z
N MET A 1 -5.86 -2.09 19.02
CA MET A 1 -4.74 -1.87 18.08
C MET A 1 -5.32 -1.39 16.75
N ARG A 2 -4.82 -0.29 16.17
CA ARG A 2 -5.35 0.25 14.90
C ARG A 2 -4.51 -0.29 13.74
N THR A 3 -5.16 -0.93 12.78
CA THR A 3 -4.53 -1.44 11.56
C THR A 3 -4.95 -0.56 10.39
N LEU A 4 -3.97 -0.03 9.65
CA LEU A 4 -4.16 0.74 8.44
C LEU A 4 -3.83 -0.14 7.23
N ARG A 5 -4.82 -0.35 6.36
CA ARG A 5 -4.65 -1.10 5.11
C ARG A 5 -4.48 -0.12 3.95
N LEU A 6 -3.34 -0.19 3.28
CA LEU A 6 -3.02 0.62 2.10
C LEU A 6 -3.28 -0.23 0.85
N ALA A 7 -4.36 0.10 0.15
CA ALA A 7 -4.67 -0.46 -1.16
C ALA A 7 -3.71 0.11 -2.22
N THR A 8 -3.10 -0.75 -3.04
CA THR A 8 -2.21 -0.34 -4.13
C THR A 8 -2.34 -1.23 -5.35
N ARG A 9 -2.15 -0.65 -6.54
CA ARG A 9 -2.01 -1.41 -7.80
C ARG A 9 -0.71 -2.22 -7.79
N SER A 10 -0.66 -3.26 -8.62
CA SER A 10 0.48 -4.18 -8.77
C SER A 10 1.64 -3.63 -9.60
N SER A 11 1.50 -2.45 -10.21
CA SER A 11 2.58 -1.87 -11.01
C SER A 11 3.82 -1.59 -10.14
N PRO A 12 5.05 -1.74 -10.67
CA PRO A 12 6.28 -1.58 -9.89
C PRO A 12 6.40 -0.21 -9.18
N LEU A 13 5.98 0.86 -9.86
CA LEU A 13 5.99 2.21 -9.30
C LEU A 13 4.97 2.35 -8.16
N ALA A 14 3.75 1.84 -8.33
CA ALA A 14 2.72 1.91 -7.29
C ALA A 14 3.15 1.14 -6.03
N LEU A 15 3.75 -0.04 -6.22
CA LEU A 15 4.32 -0.83 -5.12
C LEU A 15 5.44 -0.08 -4.40
N TRP A 16 6.35 0.59 -5.13
CA TRP A 16 7.40 1.38 -4.52
C TRP A 16 6.83 2.55 -3.70
N GLN A 17 5.87 3.28 -4.26
CA GLN A 17 5.17 4.39 -3.58
C GLN A 17 4.47 3.91 -2.31
N ALA A 18 3.73 2.80 -2.38
CA ALA A 18 3.02 2.21 -1.25
C ALA A 18 3.99 1.78 -0.13
N ARG A 19 5.13 1.17 -0.48
CA ARG A 19 6.19 0.80 0.47
C ARG A 19 6.82 2.03 1.12
N HIS A 20 7.09 3.08 0.34
CA HIS A 20 7.67 4.32 0.84
C HIS A 20 6.74 4.99 1.88
N VAL A 21 5.45 5.12 1.56
CA VAL A 21 4.43 5.66 2.48
C VAL A 21 4.30 4.80 3.73
N ALA A 22 4.23 3.46 3.57
CA ALA A 22 4.14 2.54 4.71
C ALA A 22 5.34 2.65 5.66
N ALA A 23 6.56 2.82 5.12
CA ALA A 23 7.75 3.03 5.93
C ALA A 23 7.68 4.34 6.72
N GLY A 24 7.21 5.43 6.10
CA GLY A 24 6.98 6.71 6.79
C GLY A 24 5.99 6.60 7.94
N LEU A 25 4.85 5.94 7.71
CA LEU A 25 3.82 5.73 8.71
C LEU A 25 4.29 4.90 9.90
N ARG A 26 5.06 3.84 9.66
CA ARG A 26 5.64 3.01 10.74
C ARG A 26 6.65 3.79 11.59
N ARG A 27 7.43 4.68 10.98
CA ARG A 27 8.37 5.55 11.73
C ARG A 27 7.65 6.61 12.56
N ALA A 28 6.64 7.26 11.98
CA ALA A 28 5.88 8.31 12.65
C ALA A 28 4.95 7.77 13.75
N HIS A 29 4.49 6.52 13.60
CA HIS A 29 3.54 5.90 14.52
C HIS A 29 3.97 4.46 14.88
N PRO A 30 4.85 4.28 15.89
CA PRO A 30 5.39 2.97 16.27
C PRO A 30 4.35 1.93 16.67
N GLY A 31 3.15 2.36 17.09
CA GLY A 31 2.02 1.48 17.45
C GLY A 31 1.05 1.19 16.31
N LEU A 32 1.28 1.73 15.12
CA LEU A 32 0.39 1.56 13.96
C LEU A 32 0.79 0.32 13.15
N ARG A 33 -0.13 -0.63 13.00
CA ARG A 33 0.06 -1.74 12.05
C ARG A 33 -0.29 -1.26 10.65
N VAL A 34 0.63 -1.40 9.71
CA VAL A 34 0.42 -1.02 8.30
C VAL A 34 0.53 -2.27 7.42
N GLU A 35 -0.53 -2.56 6.68
CA GLU A 35 -0.65 -3.69 5.75
C GLU A 35 -0.81 -3.17 4.33
N LEU A 36 -0.07 -3.73 3.38
CA LEU A 36 -0.25 -3.44 1.96
C LEU A 36 -1.23 -4.46 1.37
N VAL A 37 -2.27 -3.98 0.70
CA VAL A 37 -3.28 -4.80 0.02
C VAL A 37 -3.15 -4.52 -1.47
N LEU A 38 -2.79 -5.55 -2.23
CA LEU A 38 -2.82 -5.46 -3.69
C LEU A 38 -4.27 -5.40 -4.15
N THR A 39 -4.59 -4.38 -4.95
CA THR A 39 -5.87 -4.30 -5.63
C THR A 39 -5.69 -4.80 -7.05
N THR A 40 -6.37 -5.89 -7.38
CA THR A 40 -6.64 -6.27 -8.75
C THR A 40 -7.90 -5.54 -9.19
N SER A 41 -7.75 -4.49 -9.99
CA SER A 41 -8.89 -3.95 -10.72
C SER A 41 -9.15 -4.89 -11.90
N SER A 42 -10.32 -5.53 -11.98
CA SER A 42 -10.74 -6.34 -13.14
C SER A 42 -11.01 -5.50 -14.41
N GLY A 43 -10.41 -4.32 -14.52
CA GLY A 43 -10.76 -3.31 -15.49
C GLY A 43 -9.68 -2.26 -15.54
N ASP A 44 -8.55 -2.62 -16.12
CA ASP A 44 -7.86 -1.75 -17.06
C ASP A 44 -7.44 -2.72 -18.16
N GLY A 45 -8.25 -2.77 -19.22
CA GLY A 45 -7.87 -3.47 -20.43
C GLY A 45 -6.64 -2.75 -20.99
N ASP A 46 -5.47 -3.29 -20.69
CA ASP A 46 -4.32 -3.17 -21.58
C ASP A 46 -4.72 -3.90 -22.87
N HIS A 47 -5.39 -3.18 -23.77
CA HIS A 47 -5.35 -3.49 -25.19
C HIS A 47 -4.02 -2.98 -25.76
#